data_AF-A0AAJ0DUG4-F1
#
_entry.id   AF-A0AAJ0DUG4-F1
#
_cell.length_a   1.000
_cell.length_b   1.000
_cell.length_c   1.000
_cell.angle_alpha   90.00
_cell.angle_beta   90.00
_cell.angle_gamma   90.00
#
_symmetry.space_group_name_H-M   'P 1'
#
loop_
_entity.id
_entity.type
_entity.pdbx_description
1 polymer ?
#
loop_
_entity_poly.entity_id
_entity_poly.type
_entity_poly.pdbx_seq_one_letter_code
_entity_poly.pdbx_strand_id
1 'polypeptide(L)'
;MVVQRAAGLANFAETANLAAAAVAAAAAAVTAERPTAATGNPIKAFPVSSPSRRMIPRLYSYPNGTAVSSAIVPTFEVNSFEWVSDIRTLNNNITEALKNPSSNYLTISEGNSPLTQVIAGTSALLKESPWKPQPTNKLPDPSIFKGTKYAAIYVSRNWNEGKRENYTCPHDSGNFGILPERIDLLNVPWNNNFSDCIAVAKLEITAGVTHCFQSDLSRSPRSTCLWTSNVLSTDNDTVSPDPLVNEVFAMMPEIQSLVVAISSYESGILQGNLEGFLRNSLIQAYQGGWSAMAEYLSPVKAQRVETSAWKPVVLLEAHVSSQRMYIWMGTGMLLIVSGLVLMMIQATCEAKTVNDSLVASVMLDSGEVARSDTTGLCNAVALGKDHGNAKLRLRLKVRNASQSLPDSM
;
A
#
# COMPACT_ATOMS: atom_id res chain seq x y z
N MET A 1 7.67 21.89 -37.33
CA MET A 1 8.73 22.03 -36.30
C MET A 1 8.77 20.80 -35.38
N VAL A 2 8.77 19.59 -35.97
CA VAL A 2 9.05 18.30 -35.31
C VAL A 2 10.53 17.90 -35.57
N VAL A 3 11.22 18.72 -36.36
CA VAL A 3 12.47 18.44 -37.10
C VAL A 3 13.74 18.54 -36.23
N GLN A 4 13.65 18.94 -34.96
CA GLN A 4 14.83 19.07 -34.08
C GLN A 4 14.85 18.14 -32.85
N ARG A 5 13.80 17.35 -32.60
CA ARG A 5 13.79 16.41 -31.46
C ARG A 5 14.20 14.98 -31.81
N ALA A 6 14.37 14.68 -33.10
CA ALA A 6 14.91 13.41 -33.61
C ALA A 6 16.45 13.33 -33.57
N ALA A 7 17.15 14.30 -32.97
CA ALA A 7 18.56 14.15 -32.55
C ALA A 7 18.66 13.32 -31.25
N GLY A 8 17.83 12.27 -31.17
CA GLY A 8 17.27 11.69 -29.95
C GLY A 8 18.09 10.55 -29.35
N LEU A 9 19.32 10.83 -28.91
CA LEU A 9 20.02 9.93 -27.99
C LEU A 9 20.20 10.57 -26.60
N ALA A 10 20.59 11.85 -26.54
CA ALA A 10 20.68 12.59 -25.28
C ALA A 10 19.30 12.83 -24.62
N ASN A 11 18.26 13.05 -25.42
CA ASN A 11 16.91 13.33 -24.90
C ASN A 11 16.15 12.07 -24.45
N PHE A 12 16.50 10.88 -24.96
CA PHE A 12 15.86 9.63 -24.57
C PHE A 12 16.31 9.18 -23.18
N ALA A 13 17.59 9.34 -22.85
CA ALA A 13 18.09 9.15 -21.49
C ALA A 13 17.41 10.11 -20.49
N GLU A 14 17.24 11.38 -20.86
CA GLU A 14 16.48 12.34 -20.05
C GLU A 14 15.01 11.92 -19.87
N THR A 15 14.37 11.41 -20.93
CA THR A 15 13.00 10.89 -20.88
C THR A 15 12.90 9.64 -20.00
N ALA A 16 13.87 8.74 -20.06
CA ALA A 16 13.94 7.55 -19.21
C ALA A 16 14.15 7.93 -17.73
N ASN A 17 15.00 8.92 -17.45
CA ASN A 17 15.20 9.46 -16.09
C ASN A 17 13.92 10.10 -15.54
N LEU A 18 13.22 10.89 -16.36
CA LEU A 18 11.92 11.49 -15.98
C LEU A 18 10.86 10.41 -15.74
N ALA A 19 10.81 9.37 -16.58
CA ALA A 19 9.93 8.23 -16.39
C ALA A 19 10.22 7.52 -15.06
N ALA A 20 11.49 7.19 -14.80
CA ALA A 20 11.91 6.51 -13.58
C ALA A 20 11.60 7.34 -12.32
N ALA A 21 11.84 8.66 -12.37
CA ALA A 21 11.50 9.56 -11.26
C ALA A 21 9.98 9.63 -11.01
N ALA A 22 9.18 9.69 -12.08
CA ALA A 22 7.72 9.69 -11.97
C ALA A 22 7.19 8.36 -11.41
N VAL A 23 7.77 7.23 -11.82
CA VAL A 23 7.48 5.89 -11.28
C VAL A 23 7.80 5.81 -9.79
N ALA A 24 9.00 6.26 -9.40
CA ALA A 24 9.43 6.24 -8.01
C ALA A 24 8.53 7.14 -7.13
N ALA A 25 8.18 8.33 -7.60
CA ALA A 25 7.26 9.23 -6.89
C ALA A 25 5.86 8.64 -6.74
N ALA A 26 5.33 8.00 -7.79
CA ALA A 26 4.04 7.32 -7.75
C ALA A 26 4.06 6.12 -6.78
N ALA A 27 5.14 5.34 -6.77
CA ALA A 27 5.31 4.22 -5.85
C ALA A 27 5.35 4.69 -4.38
N ALA A 28 6.11 5.75 -4.08
CA ALA A 28 6.20 6.32 -2.74
C ALA A 28 4.85 6.84 -2.22
N ALA A 29 4.04 7.45 -3.09
CA ALA A 29 2.73 7.98 -2.71
C ALA A 29 1.72 6.87 -2.37
N VAL A 30 1.77 5.73 -3.07
CA VAL A 30 0.93 4.54 -2.76
C VAL A 30 1.30 3.92 -1.41
N THR A 31 2.59 3.91 -1.04
CA THR A 31 3.05 3.34 0.24
C THR A 31 2.62 4.18 1.45
N ALA A 32 2.46 5.50 1.28
CA ALA A 32 2.04 6.42 2.33
C ALA A 32 0.54 6.30 2.71
N GLU A 33 -0.29 5.67 1.88
CA GLU A 33 -1.75 5.62 2.05
C GLU A 33 -2.27 4.40 2.82
N ARG A 34 -1.41 3.45 3.22
CA ARG A 34 -1.87 2.24 3.92
C ARG A 34 -1.90 2.47 5.44
N PRO A 35 -3.07 2.51 6.11
CA PRO A 35 -3.12 2.52 7.57
C PRO A 35 -2.52 1.21 8.09
N THR A 36 -1.54 1.35 8.98
CA THR A 36 -0.92 0.26 9.73
C THR A 36 -1.94 -0.37 10.67
N ALA A 37 -2.70 -1.35 10.18
CA ALA A 37 -3.56 -2.19 11.00
C ALA A 37 -3.10 -3.65 10.94
N ALA A 38 -2.61 -4.11 12.09
CA ALA A 38 -2.59 -5.47 12.65
C ALA A 38 -1.80 -6.62 11.93
N THR A 39 -0.70 -6.99 12.59
CA THR A 39 -0.17 -8.36 12.80
C THR A 39 -0.07 -9.30 11.59
N GLY A 40 1.10 -9.22 10.95
CA GLY A 40 1.65 -10.15 9.97
C GLY A 40 2.73 -9.37 9.24
N ASN A 41 3.98 -9.85 9.21
CA ASN A 41 5.08 -9.13 8.54
C ASN A 41 4.61 -8.64 7.17
N PRO A 42 4.46 -7.31 6.94
CA PRO A 42 3.98 -6.84 5.67
C PRO A 42 5.14 -7.01 4.69
N ILE A 43 5.04 -8.04 3.85
CA ILE A 43 5.81 -8.12 2.62
C ILE A 43 5.44 -6.85 1.85
N LYS A 44 6.34 -5.85 1.85
CA LYS A 44 6.20 -4.61 1.10
C LYS A 44 6.44 -4.93 -0.38
N ALA A 45 5.51 -5.62 -1.02
CA ALA A 45 5.52 -5.70 -2.48
C ALA A 45 5.20 -4.30 -3.04
N PHE A 46 5.87 -3.90 -4.11
CA PHE A 46 5.41 -2.80 -4.97
C PHE A 46 3.97 -3.06 -5.42
N PRO A 47 2.93 -2.39 -4.88
CA PRO A 47 1.56 -2.75 -5.22
C PRO A 47 1.17 -1.99 -6.49
N VAL A 48 1.29 -2.65 -7.64
CA VAL A 48 0.57 -2.22 -8.83
C VAL A 48 -0.84 -2.82 -8.74
N SER A 49 -1.81 -2.01 -8.35
CA SER A 49 -3.21 -2.47 -8.18
C SER A 49 -4.02 -2.48 -9.48
N SER A 50 -3.48 -1.95 -10.59
CA SER A 50 -4.12 -1.94 -11.91
C SER A 50 -3.08 -2.00 -13.03
N PRO A 51 -3.31 -2.81 -14.09
CA PRO A 51 -2.44 -2.90 -15.27
C PRO A 51 -2.45 -1.62 -16.12
N SER A 52 -3.44 -0.74 -15.91
CA SER A 52 -3.71 0.43 -16.72
C SER A 52 -3.55 1.70 -15.89
N ARG A 53 -2.35 2.29 -15.91
CA ARG A 53 -2.03 3.50 -15.15
C ARG A 53 -1.14 4.45 -15.93
N ARG A 54 -1.46 5.73 -15.87
CA ARG A 54 -0.67 6.82 -16.44
C ARG A 54 -0.11 7.68 -15.33
N MET A 55 1.20 7.92 -15.36
CA MET A 55 1.89 8.77 -14.39
C MET A 55 1.96 10.18 -14.97
N ILE A 56 1.45 11.18 -14.25
CA ILE A 56 1.52 12.58 -14.72
C ILE A 56 2.21 13.41 -13.63
N PRO A 57 3.52 13.69 -13.78
CA PRO A 57 4.34 14.27 -12.71
C PRO A 57 4.04 15.74 -12.41
N ARG A 58 3.16 16.42 -13.17
CA ARG A 58 2.89 17.87 -13.02
C ARG A 58 1.55 18.22 -12.36
N LEU A 59 0.78 17.24 -11.87
CA LEU A 59 -0.61 17.43 -11.42
C LEU A 59 -0.82 17.22 -9.90
N TYR A 60 0.14 17.66 -9.08
CA TYR A 60 0.10 17.55 -7.61
C TYR A 60 -1.08 18.26 -6.91
N SER A 61 -1.88 19.06 -7.62
CA SER A 61 -2.91 19.93 -7.03
C SER A 61 -4.33 19.36 -7.02
N TYR A 62 -4.54 18.14 -7.53
CA TYR A 62 -5.87 17.51 -7.57
C TYR A 62 -6.09 16.57 -6.38
N PRO A 63 -7.25 16.65 -5.71
CA PRO A 63 -7.59 15.72 -4.64
C PRO A 63 -7.73 14.29 -5.17
N ASN A 64 -7.39 13.31 -4.32
CA ASN A 64 -7.56 11.89 -4.60
C ASN A 64 -9.02 11.56 -4.89
N GLY A 65 -9.27 10.72 -5.89
CA GLY A 65 -10.61 10.39 -6.36
C GLY A 65 -11.17 11.38 -7.39
N THR A 66 -10.34 12.28 -7.93
CA THR A 66 -10.75 13.16 -9.05
C THR A 66 -11.07 12.31 -10.28
N ALA A 67 -12.28 12.43 -10.80
CA ALA A 67 -12.69 11.75 -12.03
C ALA A 67 -12.31 12.59 -13.24
N VAL A 68 -11.82 11.96 -14.30
CA VAL A 68 -11.40 12.63 -15.55
C VAL A 68 -12.32 12.25 -16.69
N SER A 69 -12.75 13.22 -17.50
CA SER A 69 -13.71 12.99 -18.58
C SER A 69 -13.15 12.27 -19.80
N SER A 70 -11.92 12.55 -20.19
CA SER A 70 -11.29 11.86 -21.31
C SER A 70 -9.80 11.76 -21.09
N ALA A 71 -9.28 10.54 -21.13
CA ALA A 71 -7.85 10.33 -21.12
C ALA A 71 -7.46 9.03 -21.82
N ILE A 72 -6.19 9.01 -22.24
CA ILE A 72 -5.50 7.84 -22.76
C ILE A 72 -4.58 7.36 -21.66
N VAL A 73 -4.69 6.09 -21.29
CA VAL A 73 -3.93 5.43 -20.22
C VAL A 73 -3.18 4.25 -20.83
N PRO A 74 -1.86 4.09 -20.60
CA PRO A 74 -1.14 2.93 -21.10
C PRO A 74 -1.55 1.68 -20.33
N THR A 75 -1.66 0.58 -21.06
CA THR A 75 -2.10 -0.71 -20.53
C THR A 75 -1.03 -1.76 -20.83
N PHE A 76 -0.58 -2.45 -19.78
CA PHE A 76 0.36 -3.56 -19.89
C PHE A 76 -0.12 -4.71 -19.02
N GLU A 77 -0.53 -5.80 -19.66
CA GLU A 77 -1.07 -6.97 -19.01
C GLU A 77 -0.16 -8.18 -19.24
N VAL A 78 0.12 -8.91 -18.17
CA VAL A 78 0.85 -10.18 -18.20
C VAL A 78 -0.17 -11.30 -18.04
N ASN A 79 -0.58 -11.88 -19.18
CA ASN A 79 -1.63 -12.90 -19.26
C ASN A 79 -1.13 -14.24 -18.73
N SER A 80 0.10 -14.62 -19.07
CA SER A 80 0.76 -15.81 -18.55
C SER A 80 2.22 -15.53 -18.22
N PHE A 81 2.73 -16.27 -17.24
CA PHE A 81 4.09 -16.16 -16.73
C PHE A 81 4.62 -17.56 -16.47
N GLU A 82 5.80 -17.85 -16.99
CA GLU A 82 6.46 -19.13 -16.79
C GLU A 82 7.97 -18.91 -16.66
N TRP A 83 8.59 -19.45 -15.62
CA TRP A 83 10.05 -19.45 -15.50
C TRP A 83 10.67 -20.40 -16.52
N VAL A 84 11.77 -19.98 -17.14
CA VAL A 84 12.52 -20.85 -18.06
C VAL A 84 13.27 -21.89 -17.23
N SER A 85 12.94 -23.16 -17.45
CA SER A 85 13.52 -24.30 -16.72
C SER A 85 14.78 -24.90 -17.37
N ASP A 86 15.06 -24.55 -18.62
CA ASP A 86 16.30 -24.90 -19.31
C ASP A 86 16.70 -23.76 -20.24
N ILE A 87 17.74 -23.03 -19.84
CA ILE A 87 18.24 -21.85 -20.57
C ILE A 87 18.72 -22.21 -21.98
N ARG A 88 19.09 -23.47 -22.25
CA ARG A 88 19.53 -23.92 -23.58
C ARG A 88 18.41 -23.92 -24.61
N THR A 89 17.16 -23.83 -24.16
CA THR A 89 15.99 -23.69 -25.03
C THR A 89 15.77 -22.26 -25.51
N LEU A 90 16.47 -21.28 -24.95
CA LEU A 90 16.39 -19.88 -25.37
C LEU A 90 17.00 -19.68 -26.75
N ASN A 91 16.41 -18.78 -27.52
CA ASN A 91 16.97 -18.33 -28.79
C ASN A 91 18.38 -17.75 -28.58
N ASN A 92 19.29 -17.98 -29.53
CA ASN A 92 20.65 -17.45 -29.53
C ASN A 92 20.69 -15.93 -29.34
N ASN A 93 19.77 -15.18 -29.98
CA ASN A 93 19.72 -13.72 -29.84
C ASN A 93 19.39 -13.28 -28.41
N ILE A 94 18.51 -14.01 -27.72
CA ILE A 94 18.14 -13.73 -26.33
C ILE A 94 19.32 -14.04 -25.41
N THR A 95 20.00 -15.16 -25.66
CA THR A 95 21.20 -15.54 -24.91
C THR A 95 22.33 -14.53 -25.11
N GLU A 96 22.49 -14.01 -26.33
CA GLU A 96 23.44 -12.94 -26.64
C GLU A 96 23.12 -11.65 -25.89
N ALA A 97 21.85 -11.23 -25.86
CA ALA A 97 21.39 -10.06 -25.12
C ALA A 97 21.68 -10.13 -23.61
N LEU A 98 21.71 -11.34 -23.04
CA LEU A 98 22.00 -11.58 -21.63
C LEU A 98 23.51 -11.66 -21.33
N LYS A 99 24.28 -12.32 -22.19
CA LYS A 99 25.71 -12.57 -21.97
C LYS A 99 26.61 -11.43 -22.42
N ASN A 100 26.20 -10.67 -23.43
CA ASN A 100 27.02 -9.60 -23.98
C ASN A 100 26.63 -8.25 -23.37
N PRO A 101 27.38 -7.74 -22.38
CA PRO A 101 27.07 -6.50 -21.70
C PRO A 101 27.17 -5.29 -22.65
N SER A 102 27.95 -5.37 -23.72
CA SER A 102 28.16 -4.25 -24.66
C SER A 102 27.20 -4.27 -25.85
N SER A 103 26.15 -5.08 -25.77
CA SER A 103 25.20 -5.26 -26.86
C SER A 103 24.04 -4.27 -26.76
N ASN A 104 23.64 -3.69 -27.89
CA ASN A 104 22.52 -2.73 -27.97
C ASN A 104 21.14 -3.43 -27.91
N TYR A 105 21.07 -4.66 -27.40
CA TYR A 105 19.82 -5.40 -27.25
C TYR A 105 18.99 -4.88 -26.10
N LEU A 106 19.59 -4.34 -25.04
CA LEU A 106 18.87 -3.87 -23.85
C LEU A 106 19.05 -2.38 -23.59
N THR A 107 19.72 -1.67 -24.50
CA THR A 107 19.95 -0.23 -24.38
C THR A 107 19.42 0.51 -25.59
N ILE A 108 19.12 1.78 -25.39
CA ILE A 108 18.83 2.77 -26.42
C ILE A 108 19.80 3.94 -26.34
N SER A 109 20.33 4.27 -25.15
CA SER A 109 21.12 5.46 -24.91
C SER A 109 22.58 5.15 -24.55
N GLU A 110 22.82 4.11 -23.76
CA GLU A 110 24.15 3.69 -23.32
C GLU A 110 24.69 2.47 -24.07
N GLY A 111 26.01 2.30 -24.08
CA GLY A 111 26.66 1.12 -24.65
C GLY A 111 26.64 -0.12 -23.74
N ASN A 112 26.15 0.00 -22.50
CA ASN A 112 26.18 -1.08 -21.51
C ASN A 112 24.77 -1.53 -21.10
N SER A 113 24.54 -2.84 -21.14
CA SER A 113 23.30 -3.49 -20.75
C SER A 113 22.89 -3.10 -19.32
N PRO A 114 21.62 -2.74 -19.07
CA PRO A 114 21.14 -2.43 -17.73
C PRO A 114 21.34 -3.59 -16.74
N LEU A 115 21.34 -4.84 -17.21
CA LEU A 115 21.58 -6.04 -16.40
C LEU A 115 23.02 -6.16 -15.86
N THR A 116 23.95 -5.29 -16.29
CA THR A 116 25.30 -5.21 -15.71
C THR A 116 25.34 -4.51 -14.36
N GLN A 117 24.27 -3.82 -13.98
CA GLN A 117 24.15 -3.19 -12.67
C GLN A 117 24.03 -4.27 -11.59
N VAL A 118 24.90 -4.18 -10.58
CA VAL A 118 25.03 -5.16 -9.49
C VAL A 118 23.97 -4.90 -8.41
N ILE A 119 22.72 -4.73 -8.84
CA ILE A 119 21.58 -4.40 -7.98
C ILE A 119 20.53 -5.49 -8.15
N ALA A 120 20.25 -6.20 -7.06
CA ALA A 120 19.21 -7.22 -7.00
C ALA A 120 17.85 -6.66 -7.45
N GLY A 121 17.17 -7.41 -8.32
CA GLY A 121 15.91 -6.99 -8.92
C GLY A 121 16.06 -6.22 -10.22
N THR A 122 17.27 -5.86 -10.66
CA THR A 122 17.44 -5.21 -11.96
C THR A 122 16.87 -6.14 -13.05
N SER A 123 15.84 -5.67 -13.74
CA SER A 123 15.11 -6.47 -14.72
C SER A 123 15.14 -5.83 -16.09
N ALA A 124 14.90 -6.63 -17.12
CA ALA A 124 14.76 -6.14 -18.48
C ALA A 124 13.76 -6.97 -19.26
N LEU A 125 12.93 -6.31 -20.08
CA LEU A 125 12.19 -6.98 -21.15
C LEU A 125 13.16 -7.27 -22.30
N LEU A 126 13.33 -8.54 -22.66
CA LEU A 126 14.30 -8.98 -23.65
C LEU A 126 13.80 -8.74 -25.07
N LYS A 127 14.71 -8.29 -25.94
CA LYS A 127 14.46 -8.03 -27.36
C LYS A 127 15.25 -9.03 -28.19
N GLU A 128 14.64 -9.54 -29.27
CA GLU A 128 15.30 -10.47 -30.20
C GLU A 128 16.20 -9.77 -31.21
N SER A 129 16.09 -8.45 -31.31
CA SER A 129 16.89 -7.61 -32.19
C SER A 129 17.26 -6.30 -31.46
N PRO A 130 18.46 -5.74 -31.71
CA PRO A 130 18.81 -4.42 -31.21
C PRO A 130 17.82 -3.37 -31.71
N TRP A 131 17.51 -2.39 -30.86
CA TRP A 131 16.70 -1.27 -31.31
C TRP A 131 17.52 -0.41 -32.27
N LYS A 132 16.85 0.08 -33.32
CA LYS A 132 17.44 1.00 -34.29
C LYS A 132 16.48 2.16 -34.49
N PRO A 133 16.95 3.41 -34.42
CA PRO A 133 16.10 4.55 -34.71
C PRO A 133 15.61 4.45 -36.16
N GLN A 134 14.30 4.59 -36.36
CA GLN A 134 13.77 4.66 -37.71
C GLN A 134 14.21 5.98 -38.37
N PRO A 135 14.62 5.97 -39.65
CA PRO A 135 15.07 7.18 -40.34
C PRO A 135 13.94 8.17 -40.66
N THR A 136 12.70 7.87 -40.24
CA THR A 136 11.50 8.61 -40.61
C THR A 136 11.11 9.64 -39.55
N ASN A 137 10.74 10.85 -39.98
CA ASN A 137 10.18 11.91 -39.12
C ASN A 137 8.71 11.66 -38.71
N LYS A 138 8.22 10.42 -38.83
CA LYS A 138 6.85 10.02 -38.51
C LYS A 138 6.89 8.96 -37.42
N LEU A 139 5.89 9.02 -36.54
CA LEU A 139 5.65 7.92 -35.60
C LEU A 139 5.29 6.65 -36.38
N PRO A 140 5.63 5.46 -35.86
CA PRO A 140 5.18 4.20 -36.41
C PRO A 140 3.65 4.11 -36.50
N ASP A 141 3.14 3.17 -37.30
CA ASP A 141 1.71 2.92 -37.35
C ASP A 141 1.19 2.40 -35.99
N PRO A 142 0.03 2.89 -35.49
CA PRO A 142 -0.54 2.43 -34.23
C PRO A 142 -0.80 0.93 -34.24
N SER A 143 -0.34 0.23 -33.20
CA SER A 143 -0.52 -1.22 -33.08
C SER A 143 -0.81 -1.63 -31.65
N ILE A 144 -1.42 -2.81 -31.50
CA ILE A 144 -1.52 -3.52 -30.23
C ILE A 144 -0.50 -4.63 -30.28
N PHE A 145 0.33 -4.76 -29.25
CA PHE A 145 1.17 -5.94 -29.11
C PHE A 145 0.41 -7.00 -28.33
N LYS A 146 0.24 -8.19 -28.92
CA LYS A 146 -0.27 -9.37 -28.24
C LYS A 146 0.57 -10.57 -28.64
N GLY A 147 1.32 -11.12 -27.69
CA GLY A 147 2.18 -12.25 -27.97
C GLY A 147 3.18 -12.55 -26.86
N THR A 148 4.15 -13.39 -27.19
CA THR A 148 5.15 -13.86 -26.24
C THR A 148 6.39 -12.98 -26.26
N LYS A 149 6.90 -12.64 -25.08
CA LYS A 149 8.20 -11.99 -24.85
C LYS A 149 8.94 -12.71 -23.73
N TYR A 150 10.23 -12.48 -23.64
CA TYR A 150 11.04 -12.94 -22.51
C TYR A 150 11.42 -11.75 -21.65
N ALA A 151 11.55 -11.97 -20.34
CA ALA A 151 12.09 -10.99 -19.42
C ALA A 151 13.18 -11.64 -18.58
N ALA A 152 14.18 -10.86 -18.18
CA ALA A 152 15.22 -11.30 -17.28
C ALA A 152 15.23 -10.46 -16.01
N ILE A 153 15.70 -11.08 -14.93
CA ILE A 153 15.90 -10.42 -13.65
C ILE A 153 17.22 -10.88 -13.02
N TYR A 154 17.96 -9.89 -12.54
CA TYR A 154 19.19 -10.07 -11.80
C TYR A 154 18.87 -10.54 -10.37
N VAL A 155 19.32 -11.74 -10.01
CA VAL A 155 18.97 -12.39 -8.75
C VAL A 155 20.03 -12.15 -7.68
N SER A 156 21.29 -12.39 -8.01
CA SER A 156 22.42 -12.30 -7.08
C SER A 156 23.77 -12.30 -7.80
N ARG A 157 24.79 -11.74 -7.12
CA ARG A 157 26.20 -11.95 -7.41
C ARG A 157 26.79 -12.88 -6.39
N ASN A 158 27.46 -13.92 -6.85
CA ASN A 158 28.06 -14.91 -5.97
C ASN A 158 29.55 -15.08 -6.26
N TRP A 159 30.31 -15.35 -5.20
CA TRP A 159 31.72 -15.70 -5.32
C TRP A 159 31.83 -17.09 -5.93
N ASN A 160 32.52 -17.21 -7.06
CA ASN A 160 32.60 -18.44 -7.84
C ASN A 160 33.93 -19.21 -7.67
N GLU A 161 34.85 -18.72 -6.83
CA GLU A 161 36.16 -19.35 -6.58
C GLU A 161 36.99 -19.61 -7.85
N GLY A 162 36.77 -18.85 -8.92
CA GLY A 162 37.44 -19.05 -10.20
C GLY A 162 36.85 -20.17 -11.07
N LYS A 163 35.71 -20.77 -10.69
CA LYS A 163 35.03 -21.82 -11.47
C LYS A 163 34.42 -21.31 -12.79
N ARG A 164 34.32 -19.99 -12.99
CA ARG A 164 33.83 -19.32 -14.21
C ARG A 164 32.55 -19.98 -14.73
N GLU A 165 32.58 -20.58 -15.92
CA GLU A 165 31.42 -21.20 -16.59
C GLU A 165 30.91 -22.46 -15.86
N ASN A 166 31.78 -23.15 -15.10
CA ASN A 166 31.41 -24.34 -14.33
C ASN A 166 30.73 -24.01 -13.00
N TYR A 167 30.50 -22.73 -12.71
CA TYR A 167 29.80 -22.31 -11.51
C TYR A 167 28.29 -22.49 -11.67
N THR A 168 27.67 -23.21 -10.72
CA THR A 168 26.23 -23.36 -10.63
C THR A 168 25.67 -22.29 -9.69
N CYS A 169 24.71 -21.51 -10.18
CA CYS A 169 24.06 -20.50 -9.38
C CYS A 169 23.23 -21.12 -8.24
N PRO A 170 23.32 -20.57 -7.02
CA PRO A 170 22.54 -21.05 -5.89
C PRO A 170 21.04 -20.77 -6.10
N HIS A 171 20.21 -21.69 -5.62
CA HIS A 171 18.74 -21.55 -5.62
C HIS A 171 18.20 -20.75 -4.42
N ASP A 172 19.09 -20.25 -3.57
CA ASP A 172 18.81 -19.31 -2.50
C ASP A 172 19.46 -17.95 -2.80
N SER A 173 18.71 -16.88 -2.54
CA SER A 173 19.17 -15.50 -2.66
C SER A 173 18.91 -14.77 -1.36
N GLY A 174 19.90 -14.02 -0.87
CA GLY A 174 19.72 -13.15 0.28
C GLY A 174 18.64 -12.07 0.07
N ASN A 175 18.34 -11.73 -1.19
CA ASN A 175 17.34 -10.70 -1.53
C ASN A 175 15.94 -11.30 -1.73
N PHE A 176 15.84 -12.40 -2.47
CA PHE A 176 14.55 -13.00 -2.85
C PHE A 176 14.13 -14.21 -2.00
N GLY A 177 15.02 -14.71 -1.14
CA GLY A 177 14.83 -15.95 -0.40
C GLY A 177 15.02 -17.18 -1.28
N ILE A 178 14.21 -18.21 -1.03
CA ILE A 178 14.23 -19.47 -1.80
C ILE A 178 13.58 -19.22 -3.15
N LEU A 179 14.29 -19.55 -4.22
CA LEU A 179 13.80 -19.42 -5.59
C LEU A 179 12.89 -20.60 -5.95
N PRO A 180 11.96 -20.44 -6.92
CA PRO A 180 11.09 -21.52 -7.38
C PRO A 180 11.88 -22.74 -7.87
N GLU A 181 11.43 -23.96 -7.57
CA GLU A 181 12.18 -25.20 -7.86
C GLU A 181 12.47 -25.46 -9.35
N ARG A 182 11.67 -24.88 -10.27
CA ARG A 182 11.77 -25.11 -11.72
C ARG A 182 12.40 -23.95 -12.49
N ILE A 183 13.23 -23.16 -11.83
CA ILE A 183 13.95 -22.05 -12.46
C ILE A 183 15.37 -22.47 -12.81
N ASP A 184 15.81 -22.24 -14.05
CA ASP A 184 17.22 -22.34 -14.41
C ASP A 184 17.85 -20.94 -14.36
N LEU A 185 19.07 -20.85 -13.82
CA LEU A 185 19.76 -19.59 -13.58
C LEU A 185 20.97 -19.47 -14.50
N LEU A 186 20.99 -18.39 -15.27
CA LEU A 186 22.09 -18.09 -16.18
C LEU A 186 23.26 -17.57 -15.36
N ASN A 187 24.36 -18.31 -15.41
CA ASN A 187 25.65 -17.86 -14.89
C ASN A 187 26.36 -16.96 -15.93
N VAL A 188 26.62 -15.72 -15.54
CA VAL A 188 27.45 -14.76 -16.28
C VAL A 188 28.74 -14.50 -15.49
N PRO A 189 29.87 -15.12 -15.87
CA PRO A 189 31.12 -15.01 -15.12
C PRO A 189 31.81 -13.66 -15.36
N TRP A 190 32.43 -13.12 -14.31
CA TRP A 190 33.26 -11.92 -14.35
C TRP A 190 34.74 -12.25 -14.14
N ASN A 191 35.61 -11.33 -14.57
CA ASN A 191 37.08 -11.47 -14.47
C ASN A 191 37.64 -11.32 -13.04
N ASN A 192 36.79 -11.36 -12.00
CA ASN A 192 37.15 -11.12 -10.61
C ASN A 192 36.65 -12.22 -9.65
N ASN A 193 36.49 -13.46 -10.15
CA ASN A 193 35.97 -14.62 -9.39
C ASN A 193 34.54 -14.42 -8.85
N PHE A 194 33.76 -13.56 -9.48
CA PHE A 194 32.33 -13.46 -9.25
C PHE A 194 31.55 -13.95 -10.47
N SER A 195 30.35 -14.43 -10.21
CA SER A 195 29.36 -14.80 -11.22
C SER A 195 28.04 -14.13 -10.89
N ASP A 196 27.45 -13.50 -11.90
CA ASP A 196 26.08 -12.99 -11.81
C ASP A 196 25.09 -14.10 -12.18
N CYS A 197 24.03 -14.20 -11.40
CA CYS A 197 22.96 -15.16 -11.57
C CYS A 197 21.70 -14.44 -12.03
N ILE A 198 21.27 -14.77 -13.26
CA ILE A 198 20.14 -14.13 -13.92
C ILE A 198 19.05 -15.17 -14.15
N ALA A 199 17.84 -14.86 -13.72
CA ALA A 199 16.65 -15.65 -14.01
C ALA A 199 15.95 -15.13 -15.26
N VAL A 200 15.37 -16.03 -16.05
CA VAL A 200 14.63 -15.69 -17.28
C VAL A 200 13.21 -16.23 -17.19
N ALA A 201 12.23 -15.40 -17.55
CA ALA A 201 10.83 -15.75 -17.62
C ALA A 201 10.30 -15.58 -19.05
N LYS A 202 9.40 -16.48 -19.45
CA LYS A 202 8.57 -16.38 -20.64
C LYS A 202 7.23 -15.76 -20.25
N LEU A 203 6.82 -14.74 -20.97
CA LEU A 203 5.65 -13.93 -20.68
C LEU A 203 4.74 -13.89 -21.91
N GLU A 204 3.45 -14.12 -21.71
CA GLU A 204 2.44 -13.73 -22.70
C GLU A 204 1.87 -12.38 -22.28
N ILE A 205 2.11 -11.36 -23.10
CA ILE A 205 1.76 -9.99 -22.75
C ILE A 205 0.80 -9.39 -23.76
N THR A 206 -0.04 -8.48 -23.27
CA THR A 206 -0.84 -7.57 -24.09
C THR A 206 -0.49 -6.14 -23.71
N ALA A 207 -0.07 -5.35 -24.71
CA ALA A 207 0.33 -3.96 -24.50
C ALA A 207 -0.31 -3.04 -25.53
N GLY A 208 -0.76 -1.89 -25.06
CA GLY A 208 -1.40 -0.85 -25.86
C GLY A 208 -1.78 0.31 -24.97
N VAL A 209 -2.90 0.94 -25.29
CA VAL A 209 -3.52 1.97 -24.46
C VAL A 209 -4.99 1.67 -24.28
N THR A 210 -5.57 2.20 -23.21
CA THR A 210 -7.00 2.21 -23.01
C THR A 210 -7.50 3.64 -23.00
N HIS A 211 -8.60 3.87 -23.69
CA HIS A 211 -9.32 5.13 -23.65
C HIS A 211 -10.35 5.05 -22.54
N CYS A 212 -10.33 6.05 -21.66
CA CYS A 212 -11.43 6.27 -20.76
C CYS A 212 -12.19 7.51 -21.24
N PHE A 213 -13.51 7.37 -21.32
CA PHE A 213 -14.40 8.45 -21.69
C PHE A 213 -15.62 8.43 -20.78
N GLN A 214 -15.89 9.58 -20.17
CA GLN A 214 -17.03 9.81 -19.33
C GLN A 214 -17.69 11.14 -19.71
N SER A 215 -18.91 11.03 -20.23
CA SER A 215 -19.72 12.18 -20.62
C SER A 215 -20.44 12.83 -19.44
N ASP A 216 -20.89 12.03 -18.47
CA ASP A 216 -21.62 12.53 -17.29
C ASP A 216 -21.56 11.57 -16.09
N LEU A 217 -21.11 12.08 -14.94
CA LEU A 217 -21.10 11.35 -13.65
C LEU A 217 -22.51 11.14 -13.08
N SER A 218 -23.48 11.98 -13.44
CA SER A 218 -24.87 11.85 -12.98
C SER A 218 -25.56 10.61 -13.55
N ARG A 219 -25.15 10.20 -14.76
CA ARG A 219 -25.74 9.07 -15.50
C ARG A 219 -25.01 7.75 -15.28
N SER A 220 -23.70 7.81 -15.00
CA SER A 220 -22.88 6.66 -14.60
C SER A 220 -22.02 7.04 -13.40
N PRO A 221 -22.40 6.63 -12.18
CA PRO A 221 -21.67 7.00 -10.96
C PRO A 221 -20.33 6.29 -10.83
N ARG A 222 -20.06 5.25 -11.62
CA ARG A 222 -18.74 4.64 -11.71
C ARG A 222 -17.89 5.43 -12.68
N SER A 223 -16.84 6.06 -12.16
CA SER A 223 -15.85 6.74 -12.98
C SER A 223 -14.93 5.74 -13.66
N THR A 224 -14.78 5.86 -14.98
CA THR A 224 -13.89 4.99 -15.74
C THR A 224 -12.42 5.37 -15.58
N CYS A 225 -12.15 6.61 -15.16
CA CYS A 225 -10.81 7.14 -14.95
C CYS A 225 -10.74 7.92 -13.64
N LEU A 226 -9.89 7.43 -12.74
CA LEU A 226 -9.72 7.98 -11.40
C LEU A 226 -8.28 8.42 -11.20
N TRP A 227 -8.15 9.65 -10.72
CA TRP A 227 -6.89 10.27 -10.35
C TRP A 227 -6.63 10.08 -8.85
N THR A 228 -5.51 9.47 -8.52
CA THR A 228 -5.04 9.23 -7.15
C THR A 228 -3.53 9.41 -7.10
N SER A 229 -3.05 10.33 -6.27
CA SER A 229 -1.61 10.42 -5.93
C SER A 229 -0.66 10.44 -7.15
N ASN A 230 -0.95 11.33 -8.11
CA ASN A 230 -0.22 11.52 -9.38
C ASN A 230 -0.39 10.43 -10.44
N VAL A 231 -1.27 9.47 -10.18
CA VAL A 231 -1.57 8.37 -11.09
C VAL A 231 -3.00 8.49 -11.55
N LEU A 232 -3.19 8.48 -12.87
CA LEU A 232 -4.49 8.24 -13.48
C LEU A 232 -4.63 6.75 -13.73
N SER A 233 -5.65 6.13 -13.15
CA SER A 233 -5.93 4.70 -13.30
C SER A 233 -7.29 4.50 -13.96
N THR A 234 -7.43 3.39 -14.68
CA THR A 234 -8.69 2.97 -15.29
C THR A 234 -8.92 1.49 -15.06
N ASP A 235 -10.19 1.12 -14.84
CA ASP A 235 -10.66 -0.26 -14.78
C ASP A 235 -11.25 -0.71 -16.12
N ASN A 236 -10.98 0.05 -17.20
CA ASN A 236 -11.40 -0.37 -18.53
C ASN A 236 -10.40 -1.38 -19.09
N ASP A 237 -10.92 -2.54 -19.51
CA ASP A 237 -10.13 -3.65 -20.04
C ASP A 237 -9.96 -3.58 -21.58
N THR A 238 -10.59 -2.61 -22.25
CA THR A 238 -10.49 -2.51 -23.71
C THR A 238 -9.16 -1.92 -24.12
N VAL A 239 -8.29 -2.74 -24.70
CA VAL A 239 -6.99 -2.31 -25.26
C VAL A 239 -7.17 -1.82 -26.69
N SER A 240 -6.58 -0.66 -26.98
CA SER A 240 -6.58 0.05 -28.27
C SER A 240 -5.15 0.22 -28.79
N PRO A 241 -4.98 0.32 -30.12
CA PRO A 241 -3.66 0.46 -30.74
C PRO A 241 -3.04 1.84 -30.46
N ASP A 242 -1.72 1.87 -30.26
CA ASP A 242 -0.96 3.10 -30.03
C ASP A 242 0.38 3.04 -30.78
N PRO A 243 0.87 4.16 -31.33
CA PRO A 243 2.14 4.16 -32.09
C PRO A 243 3.39 4.03 -31.19
N LEU A 244 3.28 4.20 -29.88
CA LEU A 244 4.43 4.21 -28.97
C LEU A 244 4.77 2.84 -28.40
N VAL A 245 3.94 1.80 -28.60
CA VAL A 245 4.11 0.48 -27.95
C VAL A 245 5.53 -0.09 -28.13
N ASN A 246 6.02 -0.14 -29.37
CA ASN A 246 7.34 -0.68 -29.67
C ASN A 246 8.48 0.22 -29.19
N GLU A 247 8.28 1.54 -29.20
CA GLU A 247 9.29 2.48 -28.73
C GLU A 247 9.42 2.39 -27.20
N VAL A 248 8.31 2.28 -26.48
CA VAL A 248 8.30 2.08 -25.03
C VAL A 248 9.00 0.77 -24.67
N PHE A 249 8.73 -0.33 -25.37
CA PHE A 249 9.44 -1.60 -25.18
C PHE A 249 10.95 -1.46 -25.36
N ALA A 250 11.40 -0.58 -26.25
CA ALA A 250 12.82 -0.33 -26.43
C ALA A 250 13.46 0.33 -25.21
N MET A 251 12.74 1.26 -24.55
CA MET A 251 13.22 2.01 -23.38
C MET A 251 13.01 1.30 -22.04
N MET A 252 12.07 0.34 -21.97
CA MET A 252 11.70 -0.35 -20.74
C MET A 252 12.90 -0.88 -19.93
N PRO A 253 13.92 -1.54 -20.52
CA PRO A 253 15.06 -2.03 -19.75
C PRO A 253 15.84 -0.94 -19.00
N GLU A 254 16.03 0.24 -19.61
CA GLU A 254 16.73 1.36 -18.95
C GLU A 254 15.87 1.98 -17.84
N ILE A 255 14.55 2.07 -18.06
CA ILE A 255 13.63 2.56 -17.01
C ILE A 255 13.61 1.59 -15.83
N GLN A 256 13.61 0.27 -16.07
CA GLN A 256 13.59 -0.73 -15.01
C GLN A 256 14.83 -0.66 -14.14
N SER A 257 16.03 -0.54 -14.73
CA SER A 257 17.26 -0.43 -13.93
C SER A 257 17.26 0.83 -13.07
N LEU A 258 16.80 1.97 -13.61
CA LEU A 258 16.68 3.21 -12.87
C LEU A 258 15.66 3.11 -11.72
N VAL A 259 14.48 2.50 -11.97
CA VAL A 259 13.46 2.30 -10.94
C VAL A 259 13.99 1.42 -9.82
N VAL A 260 14.71 0.34 -10.14
CA VAL A 260 15.34 -0.53 -9.16
C VAL A 260 16.44 0.20 -8.39
N ALA A 261 17.29 0.97 -9.06
CA ALA A 261 18.33 1.76 -8.40
C ALA A 261 17.74 2.74 -7.38
N ILE A 262 16.64 3.42 -7.73
CA ILE A 262 15.96 4.37 -6.84
C ILE A 262 15.22 3.67 -5.69
N SER A 263 14.66 2.49 -5.93
CA SER A 263 13.83 1.79 -4.94
C SER A 263 14.57 0.79 -4.06
N SER A 264 15.77 0.36 -4.46
CA SER A 264 16.61 -0.58 -3.72
C SER A 264 16.99 -0.09 -2.31
N TYR A 265 16.83 1.21 -2.03
CA TYR A 265 17.00 1.79 -0.70
C TYR A 265 15.90 1.41 0.30
N GLU A 266 14.75 0.90 -0.14
CA GLU A 266 13.67 0.51 0.75
C GLU A 266 13.76 -0.97 1.14
N SER A 267 14.06 -1.22 2.42
CA SER A 267 14.18 -2.57 2.99
C SER A 267 12.86 -3.34 2.88
N GLY A 268 12.92 -4.60 2.41
CA GLY A 268 11.78 -5.51 2.36
C GLY A 268 11.07 -5.60 1.01
N ILE A 269 11.43 -4.75 0.03
CA ILE A 269 10.79 -4.75 -1.30
C ILE A 269 11.02 -6.06 -2.07
N LEU A 270 12.20 -6.65 -1.94
CA LEU A 270 12.61 -7.84 -2.69
C LEU A 270 12.22 -9.15 -2.00
N GLN A 271 11.71 -9.10 -0.76
CA GLN A 271 11.51 -10.30 0.04
C GLN A 271 10.36 -11.18 -0.46
N GLY A 272 10.70 -12.40 -0.89
CA GLY A 272 9.77 -13.55 -0.96
C GLY A 272 8.86 -13.64 -2.17
N ASN A 273 8.99 -12.78 -3.19
CA ASN A 273 8.18 -12.89 -4.41
C ASN A 273 8.90 -12.37 -5.66
N LEU A 274 9.81 -13.17 -6.21
CA LEU A 274 10.56 -12.86 -7.44
C LEU A 274 9.63 -12.60 -8.64
N GLU A 275 8.60 -13.43 -8.82
CA GLU A 275 7.64 -13.29 -9.93
C GLU A 275 6.83 -12.00 -9.81
N GLY A 276 6.25 -11.75 -8.64
CA GLY A 276 5.47 -10.55 -8.38
C GLY A 276 6.31 -9.29 -8.57
N PHE A 277 7.56 -9.32 -8.12
CA PHE A 277 8.49 -8.22 -8.34
C PHE A 277 8.74 -7.97 -9.83
N LEU A 278 9.07 -9.02 -10.60
CA LEU A 278 9.32 -8.89 -12.04
C LEU A 278 8.10 -8.38 -12.80
N ARG A 279 6.91 -8.94 -12.54
CA ARG A 279 5.65 -8.48 -13.15
C ARG A 279 5.41 -7.00 -12.88
N ASN A 280 5.52 -6.58 -11.62
CA ASN A 280 5.27 -5.20 -11.22
C ASN A 280 6.30 -4.22 -11.79
N SER A 281 7.58 -4.62 -11.83
CA SER A 281 8.66 -3.84 -12.47
C SER A 281 8.39 -3.61 -13.96
N LEU A 282 7.98 -4.65 -14.69
CA LEU A 282 7.65 -4.55 -16.12
C LEU A 282 6.45 -3.63 -16.36
N ILE A 283 5.36 -3.79 -15.59
CA ILE A 283 4.17 -2.96 -15.71
C ILE A 283 4.53 -1.48 -15.48
N GLN A 284 5.27 -1.18 -14.41
CA GLN A 284 5.68 0.19 -14.09
C GLN A 284 6.57 0.79 -15.16
N ALA A 285 7.51 0.02 -15.71
CA ALA A 285 8.40 0.51 -16.75
C ALA A 285 7.65 0.84 -18.04
N TYR A 286 6.65 0.05 -18.41
CA TYR A 286 5.79 0.37 -19.54
C TYR A 286 4.95 1.62 -19.28
N GLN A 287 4.28 1.68 -18.11
CA GLN A 287 3.44 2.81 -17.73
C GLN A 287 4.21 4.13 -17.65
N GLY A 288 5.38 4.12 -17.00
CA GLY A 288 6.28 5.26 -16.90
C GLY A 288 6.89 5.65 -18.23
N GLY A 289 7.38 4.68 -19.00
CA GLY A 289 7.98 4.90 -20.32
C GLY A 289 6.99 5.51 -21.30
N TRP A 290 5.78 4.95 -21.40
CA TRP A 290 4.73 5.50 -22.24
C TRP A 290 4.34 6.91 -21.80
N SER A 291 4.17 7.15 -20.50
CA SER A 291 3.78 8.46 -19.98
C SER A 291 4.82 9.54 -20.32
N ALA A 292 6.11 9.23 -20.18
CA ALA A 292 7.19 10.14 -20.50
C ALA A 292 7.32 10.41 -22.01
N MET A 293 7.20 9.36 -22.85
CA MET A 293 7.19 9.55 -24.32
C MET A 293 6.00 10.38 -24.78
N ALA A 294 4.81 10.09 -24.24
CA ALA A 294 3.60 10.83 -24.58
C ALA A 294 3.73 12.31 -24.23
N GLU A 295 4.36 12.67 -23.09
CA GLU A 295 4.65 14.07 -22.75
C GLU A 295 5.72 14.68 -23.67
N TYR A 296 6.80 13.94 -23.95
CA TYR A 296 7.91 14.44 -24.76
C TYR A 296 7.53 14.69 -26.23
N LEU A 297 6.77 13.76 -26.82
CA LEU A 297 6.36 13.77 -28.22
C LEU A 297 5.09 14.61 -28.46
N SER A 298 4.37 14.97 -27.41
CA SER A 298 3.21 15.86 -27.53
C SER A 298 3.63 17.22 -28.12
N PRO A 299 3.07 17.64 -29.26
CA PRO A 299 3.38 18.94 -29.85
C PRO A 299 3.06 20.07 -28.88
N VAL A 300 3.99 21.02 -28.70
CA VAL A 300 3.82 22.27 -27.92
C VAL A 300 2.62 23.12 -28.40
N LYS A 301 2.03 22.83 -29.57
CA LYS A 301 0.78 23.46 -30.05
C LYS A 301 -0.47 22.56 -29.98
N ALA A 302 -0.31 21.24 -29.82
CA ALA A 302 -1.39 20.34 -29.39
C ALA A 302 -1.60 20.40 -27.86
N GLN A 303 -0.84 21.29 -27.21
CA GLN A 303 -0.80 21.61 -25.80
C GLN A 303 -2.07 22.34 -25.35
N ARG A 304 -3.20 21.63 -25.40
CA ARG A 304 -4.43 21.82 -24.62
C ARG A 304 -5.50 20.87 -25.17
N VAL A 305 -5.31 19.56 -24.99
CA VAL A 305 -6.48 18.70 -24.87
C VAL A 305 -7.05 19.03 -23.49
N GLU A 306 -7.94 20.01 -23.45
CA GLU A 306 -8.65 20.39 -22.23
C GLU A 306 -9.61 19.25 -21.91
N THR A 307 -9.28 18.49 -20.86
CA THR A 307 -10.19 17.52 -20.29
C THR A 307 -10.85 18.15 -19.07
N SER A 308 -12.17 17.98 -18.95
CA SER A 308 -12.85 18.28 -17.70
C SER A 308 -12.43 17.27 -16.63
N ALA A 309 -12.30 17.77 -15.41
CA ALA A 309 -12.01 16.97 -14.22
C ALA A 309 -13.04 17.33 -13.15
N TRP A 310 -13.60 16.31 -12.52
CA TRP A 310 -14.56 16.48 -11.43
C TRP A 310 -13.89 16.10 -10.13
N LYS A 311 -13.74 17.11 -9.26
CA LYS A 311 -13.15 16.92 -7.94
C LYS A 311 -14.19 16.27 -7.02
N PRO A 312 -13.81 15.26 -6.23
CA PRO A 312 -14.69 14.72 -5.21
C PRO A 312 -15.00 15.80 -4.19
N VAL A 313 -16.29 15.92 -3.87
CA VAL A 313 -16.75 16.72 -2.73
C VAL A 313 -16.92 15.75 -1.57
N VAL A 314 -16.21 16.01 -0.47
CA VAL A 314 -16.36 15.23 0.76
C VAL A 314 -17.75 15.52 1.34
N LEU A 315 -18.70 14.63 1.10
CA LEU A 315 -20.08 14.75 1.60
C LEU A 315 -20.20 14.35 3.07
N LEU A 316 -19.28 13.51 3.56
CA LEU A 316 -19.21 13.07 4.95
C LEU A 316 -17.80 13.36 5.48
N GLU A 317 -17.66 14.46 6.22
CA GLU A 317 -16.49 14.68 7.06
C GLU A 317 -16.83 14.16 8.47
N ALA A 318 -16.06 13.19 8.95
CA ALA A 318 -16.19 12.73 10.33
C ALA A 318 -15.64 13.81 11.26
N HIS A 319 -16.47 14.79 11.60
CA HIS A 319 -16.11 15.83 12.55
C HIS A 319 -16.15 15.28 13.97
N VAL A 320 -15.06 14.64 14.39
CA VAL A 320 -14.88 14.21 15.78
C VAL A 320 -14.63 15.47 16.62
N SER A 321 -15.69 15.97 17.25
CA SER A 321 -15.57 17.08 18.18
C SER A 321 -14.68 16.66 19.35
N SER A 322 -13.56 17.38 19.54
CA SER A 322 -12.66 17.16 20.67
C SER A 322 -13.40 17.20 22.01
N GLN A 323 -14.44 18.03 22.11
CA GLN A 323 -15.29 18.09 23.29
C GLN A 323 -15.99 16.76 23.58
N ARG A 324 -16.54 16.09 22.55
CA ARG A 324 -17.15 14.76 22.72
C ARG A 324 -16.11 13.72 23.15
N MET A 325 -14.90 13.77 22.60
CA MET A 325 -13.80 12.89 23.01
C MET A 325 -13.42 13.09 24.49
N TYR A 326 -13.28 14.34 24.96
CA TYR A 326 -13.00 14.62 26.37
C TYR A 326 -14.14 14.21 27.31
N ILE A 327 -15.40 14.39 26.90
CA ILE A 327 -16.57 13.93 27.67
C ILE A 327 -16.55 12.40 27.81
N TRP A 328 -16.30 11.68 26.72
CA TRP A 328 -16.20 10.22 26.74
C TRP A 328 -15.04 9.74 27.63
N MET A 329 -13.87 10.38 27.51
CA MET A 329 -12.72 10.07 28.34
C MET A 329 -12.98 10.35 29.83
N GLY A 330 -13.60 11.49 30.15
CA GLY A 330 -13.98 11.85 31.51
C GLY A 330 -15.01 10.89 32.12
N THR A 331 -15.99 10.46 31.32
CA THR A 331 -17.00 9.47 31.75
C THR A 331 -16.34 8.11 32.04
N GLY A 332 -15.43 7.67 31.18
CA GLY A 332 -14.65 6.45 31.42
C GLY A 332 -13.79 6.54 32.69
N MET A 333 -13.15 7.68 32.93
CA MET A 333 -12.36 7.90 34.14
C MET A 333 -13.21 7.88 35.42
N LEU A 334 -14.40 8.49 35.39
CA LEU A 334 -15.34 8.47 36.52
C LEU A 334 -15.83 7.05 36.84
N LEU A 335 -16.08 6.21 35.82
CA LEU A 335 -16.45 4.81 36.01
C LEU A 335 -15.31 3.98 36.62
N ILE A 336 -14.06 4.26 36.25
CA ILE A 336 -12.89 3.62 36.87
C ILE A 336 -12.77 4.04 38.34
N VAL A 337 -12.92 5.34 38.62
CA VAL A 337 -12.86 5.86 39.99
C VAL A 337 -13.98 5.27 40.86
N SER A 338 -15.21 5.18 40.35
CA SER A 338 -16.31 4.57 41.11
C SER A 338 -16.07 3.07 41.38
N GLY A 339 -15.53 2.35 40.41
CA GLY A 339 -15.10 0.95 40.59
C GLY A 339 -14.03 0.79 41.66
N LEU A 340 -13.01 1.66 41.68
CA LEU A 340 -11.96 1.66 42.69
C LEU A 340 -12.49 1.98 44.09
N VAL A 341 -13.42 2.94 44.21
CA VAL A 341 -14.07 3.27 45.49
C VAL A 341 -14.88 2.08 46.01
N LEU A 342 -15.68 1.44 45.15
CA LEU A 342 -16.44 0.24 45.52
C LEU A 342 -15.50 -0.90 45.96
N MET A 343 -14.38 -1.09 45.26
CA MET A 343 -13.38 -2.10 45.61
C MET A 343 -12.72 -1.79 46.97
N MET A 344 -12.39 -0.53 47.26
CA MET A 344 -11.85 -0.14 48.57
C MET A 344 -12.86 -0.39 49.70
N ILE A 345 -14.14 -0.07 49.49
CA ILE A 345 -15.20 -0.33 50.47
C ILE A 345 -15.33 -1.84 50.69
N GLN A 346 -15.37 -2.64 49.62
CA GLN A 346 -15.42 -4.11 49.72
C GLN A 346 -14.18 -4.70 50.40
N ALA A 347 -13.00 -4.10 50.23
CA ALA A 347 -11.77 -4.57 50.86
C ALA A 347 -11.68 -4.21 52.36
N THR A 348 -12.37 -3.15 52.80
CA THR A 348 -12.39 -2.71 54.20
C THR A 348 -13.56 -3.27 55.00
N CYS A 349 -14.60 -3.79 54.34
CA CYS A 349 -15.68 -4.53 54.97
C CYS A 349 -15.28 -6.00 55.20
N GLU A 350 -15.00 -6.40 56.45
CA GLU A 350 -14.87 -7.81 56.86
C GLU A 350 -16.22 -8.57 56.91
N ALA A 351 -17.31 -7.95 56.46
CA ALA A 351 -18.62 -8.59 56.44
C ALA A 351 -18.71 -9.60 55.29
N LYS A 352 -18.89 -10.87 55.65
CA LYS A 352 -19.17 -11.99 54.72
C LYS A 352 -20.33 -11.61 53.79
N THR A 353 -20.12 -11.69 52.48
CA THR A 353 -21.14 -11.38 51.47
C THR A 353 -22.40 -12.22 51.71
N VAL A 354 -23.48 -11.55 52.12
CA VAL A 354 -24.78 -12.16 52.37
C VAL A 354 -25.59 -12.12 51.07
N ASN A 355 -25.86 -13.29 50.48
CA ASN A 355 -26.60 -13.42 49.21
C ASN A 355 -28.12 -13.19 49.35
N ASP A 356 -28.62 -13.03 50.57
CA ASP A 356 -30.05 -12.94 50.85
C ASP A 356 -30.42 -11.55 51.40
N SER A 357 -31.26 -10.81 50.68
CA SER A 357 -31.60 -9.41 51.00
C SER A 357 -32.33 -9.25 52.33
N LEU A 358 -33.02 -10.31 52.78
CA LEU A 358 -33.69 -10.37 54.07
C LEU A 358 -32.73 -10.55 55.25
N VAL A 359 -31.57 -11.18 55.03
CA VAL A 359 -30.56 -11.40 56.09
C VAL A 359 -29.61 -10.20 56.18
N ALA A 360 -29.40 -9.47 55.07
CA ALA A 360 -28.59 -8.25 55.04
C ALA A 360 -29.14 -7.12 55.95
N SER A 361 -30.47 -7.01 56.09
CA SER A 361 -31.09 -6.00 56.97
C SER A 361 -30.95 -6.32 58.47
N VAL A 362 -30.73 -7.60 58.81
CA VAL A 362 -30.53 -8.06 60.19
C VAL A 362 -29.05 -8.02 60.60
N MET A 363 -28.13 -8.13 59.64
CA MET A 363 -26.66 -8.05 59.85
C MET A 363 -26.09 -6.63 59.80
N LEU A 364 -26.92 -5.58 59.83
CA LEU A 364 -26.44 -4.22 60.07
C LEU A 364 -25.75 -4.18 61.44
N ASP A 365 -24.43 -3.96 61.42
CA ASP A 365 -23.57 -3.90 62.59
C ASP A 365 -24.13 -2.89 63.60
N SER A 366 -24.68 -3.41 64.69
CA SER A 366 -25.22 -2.64 65.82
C SER A 366 -24.17 -2.46 66.92
N GLY A 367 -22.91 -2.79 66.65
CA GLY A 367 -21.79 -2.67 67.58
C GLY A 367 -21.61 -1.26 68.14
N GLU A 368 -21.89 -0.23 67.34
CA GLU A 368 -21.81 1.17 67.79
C GLU A 368 -22.95 1.55 68.77
N VAL A 369 -24.14 0.97 68.60
CA VAL A 369 -25.29 1.18 69.50
C VAL A 369 -25.16 0.35 70.78
N ALA A 370 -24.56 -0.84 70.70
CA ALA A 370 -24.29 -1.69 71.86
C ALA A 370 -23.10 -1.18 72.72
N ARG A 371 -22.14 -0.46 72.12
CA ARG A 371 -21.01 0.14 72.85
C ARG A 371 -21.33 1.50 73.47
N SER A 372 -22.27 2.27 72.93
CA SER A 372 -22.61 3.58 73.48
C SER A 372 -23.54 3.53 74.69
N ASP A 373 -24.06 2.34 75.04
CA ASP A 373 -25.04 2.20 76.11
C ASP A 373 -24.50 1.29 77.22
N THR A 374 -23.85 1.92 78.22
CA THR A 374 -23.49 1.28 79.49
C THR A 374 -24.72 0.93 80.34
N THR A 375 -25.93 1.23 79.86
CA THR A 375 -27.19 0.77 80.45
C THR A 375 -27.80 -0.36 79.64
N GLY A 376 -27.19 -1.53 79.77
CA GLY A 376 -27.72 -2.77 79.18
C GLY A 376 -29.16 -3.06 79.62
N LEU A 377 -29.98 -3.52 78.67
CA LEU A 377 -31.34 -4.05 78.85
C LEU A 377 -31.45 -5.26 79.83
N CYS A 378 -30.34 -5.68 80.44
CA CYS A 378 -30.26 -6.80 81.38
C CYS A 378 -29.97 -6.39 82.83
N ASN A 379 -30.20 -5.13 83.23
CA ASN A 379 -30.18 -4.74 84.66
C ASN A 379 -31.61 -4.62 85.24
N ALA A 380 -32.45 -5.61 84.94
CA ALA A 380 -33.81 -5.73 85.50
C ALA A 380 -33.83 -6.23 86.97
N VAL A 381 -32.67 -6.38 87.62
CA VAL A 381 -32.56 -6.89 88.99
C VAL A 381 -32.28 -5.78 90.02
N ALA A 382 -32.08 -4.53 89.59
CA ALA A 382 -31.92 -3.38 90.50
C ALA A 382 -33.23 -2.59 90.74
N LEU A 383 -34.39 -3.09 90.30
CA LEU A 383 -35.70 -2.53 90.66
C LEU A 383 -36.24 -3.18 91.93
N GLY A 384 -35.61 -2.85 93.06
CA GLY A 384 -36.09 -3.22 94.38
C GLY A 384 -35.84 -2.07 95.36
N LYS A 385 -36.76 -1.09 95.41
CA LYS A 385 -37.70 -0.93 96.53
C LYS A 385 -38.59 0.32 96.44
N ASP A 386 -38.26 1.33 95.63
CA ASP A 386 -38.92 2.64 95.86
C ASP A 386 -39.67 3.30 94.71
N HIS A 387 -39.69 2.78 93.47
CA HIS A 387 -40.36 3.49 92.38
C HIS A 387 -41.34 2.62 91.59
N GLY A 388 -42.59 2.60 92.08
CA GLY A 388 -43.74 2.14 91.33
C GLY A 388 -44.05 3.09 90.15
N ASN A 389 -44.23 2.49 88.97
CA ASN A 389 -44.85 3.08 87.78
C ASN A 389 -43.99 4.02 86.90
N ALA A 390 -42.83 3.59 86.44
CA ALA A 390 -42.22 4.18 85.25
C ALA A 390 -42.81 3.56 83.97
N LYS A 391 -43.77 4.26 83.35
CA LYS A 391 -44.42 3.86 82.09
C LYS A 391 -43.66 4.46 80.91
N LEU A 392 -42.93 3.62 80.16
CA LEU A 392 -42.23 4.01 78.92
C LEU A 392 -43.25 4.36 77.83
N ARG A 393 -43.15 5.56 77.24
CA ARG A 393 -43.98 6.01 76.11
C ARG A 393 -43.08 6.37 74.94
N LEU A 394 -43.10 5.54 73.89
CA LEU A 394 -42.50 5.85 72.60
C LEU A 394 -43.48 6.70 71.78
N ARG A 395 -43.00 7.79 71.17
CA ARG A 395 -43.77 8.61 70.20
C ARG A 395 -43.10 8.55 68.83
N LEU A 396 -43.82 7.99 67.86
CA LEU A 396 -43.50 8.06 66.44
C LEU A 396 -44.07 9.35 65.85
N LYS A 397 -43.27 10.06 65.04
CA LYS A 397 -43.68 11.30 64.36
C LYS A 397 -43.70 11.05 62.86
N VAL A 398 -44.89 11.08 62.26
CA VAL A 398 -45.10 10.96 60.81
C VAL A 398 -45.43 12.36 60.25
N ARG A 399 -44.78 12.77 59.16
CA ARG A 399 -45.10 14.02 58.41
C ARG A 399 -45.79 13.64 57.10
N ASN A 400 -47.01 14.12 56.90
CA ASN A 400 -47.69 14.10 55.59
C ASN A 400 -47.45 15.43 54.86
N ALA A 401 -47.16 15.34 53.57
CA ALA A 401 -47.02 16.48 52.66
C ALA A 401 -48.25 16.58 51.75
N SER A 402 -48.89 17.74 51.69
CA SER A 402 -49.92 18.05 50.69
C SER A 402 -49.81 19.50 50.23
N GLN A 403 -49.45 19.62 48.95
CA GLN A 403 -49.99 20.51 47.90
C GLN A 403 -50.24 22.01 48.16
N SER A 404 -49.61 22.84 47.32
CA SER A 404 -50.18 24.09 46.79
C SER A 404 -49.70 24.28 45.34
N LEU A 405 -50.63 24.33 44.38
CA LEU A 405 -50.42 24.79 43.00
C LEU A 405 -50.62 26.33 42.92
N PRO A 406 -50.18 26.99 41.82
CA PRO A 406 -49.93 28.43 41.77
C PRO A 406 -51.05 29.24 41.12
N ASP A 407 -51.15 30.53 41.47
CA ASP A 407 -51.94 31.53 40.76
C ASP A 407 -51.06 32.56 40.04
N SER A 408 -51.58 32.98 38.90
CA SER A 408 -51.07 33.88 37.87
C SER A 408 -50.79 35.33 38.32
N MET A 409 -49.71 35.90 37.78
CA MET A 409 -49.73 37.19 37.08
C MET A 409 -48.55 37.30 36.11
#